data_AF-A0A847IY48-F1
#
_entry.id   AF-A0A847IY48-F1
#
_cell.length_a   1.000
_cell.length_b   1.000
_cell.length_c   1.000
_cell.angle_alpha   90.00
_cell.angle_beta   90.00
_cell.angle_gamma   90.00
#
_symmetry.space_group_name_H-M   'P 1'
#
loop_
_entity.id
_entity.type
_entity.pdbx_description
1 polymer ?
#
loop_
_entity_poly.entity_id
_entity_poly.type
_entity_poly.pdbx_seq_one_letter_code
_entity_poly.pdbx_strand_id
1 'polypeptide(L)'
;MSATPIHNPSANPRPQAVTEVKNTTCYMCACRCGIRVHLRDGEVRYIEGNPDHPLNQGVLCAKGSSGIMKQYSPARLTKPLRRKPGSERGAGEFEAIEWDEAFSILEKRLQKIRETDPKKFALFTGR
;
A
#
# COMPACT_ATOMS: atom_id res chain seq x y z
N MET A 1 20.27 -12.03 -0.04
CA MET A 1 19.47 -10.80 0.18
C MET A 1 20.42 -9.63 0.03
N SER A 2 20.07 -8.61 -0.76
CA SER A 2 20.94 -7.43 -0.94
C SER A 2 21.17 -6.73 0.40
N ALA A 3 22.43 -6.40 0.72
CA ALA A 3 22.79 -5.68 1.94
C ALA A 3 22.33 -4.21 1.93
N THR A 4 21.85 -3.71 0.79
CA THR A 4 21.41 -2.33 0.64
C THR A 4 19.93 -2.19 1.03
N PRO A 5 19.57 -1.30 1.97
CA PRO A 5 18.18 -1.05 2.33
C PRO A 5 17.43 -0.44 1.14
N ILE A 6 16.18 -0.89 0.92
CA ILE A 6 15.29 -0.38 -0.15
C ILE A 6 15.05 1.12 -0.01
N HIS A 7 15.02 1.61 1.23
CA HIS A 7 14.84 3.02 1.54
C HIS A 7 15.63 3.36 2.82
N ASN A 8 16.38 4.46 2.80
CA ASN A 8 17.16 4.93 3.93
C ASN A 8 16.66 6.32 4.39
N PRO A 9 15.74 6.36 5.38
CA PRO A 9 15.20 7.61 5.89
C PRO A 9 16.16 8.36 6.81
N SER A 10 17.39 7.90 7.06
CA SER A 10 18.38 8.65 7.87
C SER A 10 19.51 9.27 7.04
N ALA A 11 19.69 8.85 5.78
CA ALA A 11 20.76 9.32 4.90
C ALA A 11 20.76 10.86 4.76
N ASN A 12 21.91 11.52 4.85
CA ASN A 12 22.03 12.98 4.74
C ASN A 12 21.37 13.55 3.47
N PRO A 13 20.82 14.78 3.52
CA PRO A 13 20.24 15.42 2.34
C PRO A 13 21.31 15.67 1.28
N ARG A 14 20.94 15.44 0.02
CA ARG A 14 21.76 15.82 -1.14
C ARG A 14 21.79 17.35 -1.27
N PRO A 15 22.85 17.94 -1.84
CA PRO A 15 22.81 19.34 -2.24
C PRO A 15 21.57 19.58 -3.12
N GLN A 16 20.78 20.62 -2.80
CA GLN A 16 19.52 20.98 -3.47
C GLN A 16 18.31 20.06 -3.19
N ALA A 17 18.36 19.21 -2.16
CA ALA A 17 17.21 18.38 -1.79
C ALA A 17 15.97 19.22 -1.46
N VAL A 18 14.83 18.86 -2.05
CA VAL A 18 13.56 19.56 -1.81
C VAL A 18 12.84 18.87 -0.66
N THR A 19 12.47 19.65 0.36
CA THR A 19 11.70 19.14 1.52
C THR A 19 10.27 19.64 1.43
N GLU A 20 9.32 18.73 1.61
CA GLU A 20 7.89 19.04 1.61
C GLU A 20 7.19 18.38 2.79
N VAL A 21 6.12 19.01 3.28
CA VAL A 21 5.23 18.40 4.27
C VAL A 21 3.85 18.26 3.64
N LYS A 22 3.30 17.05 3.66
CA LYS A 22 1.94 16.77 3.18
C LYS A 22 1.08 16.25 4.32
N ASN A 23 -0.12 16.81 4.45
CA ASN A 23 -1.09 16.34 5.42
C ASN A 23 -1.94 15.23 4.79
N THR A 24 -2.15 14.14 5.52
CA THR A 24 -3.00 13.03 5.08
C THR A 24 -3.53 12.26 6.30
N THR A 25 -4.13 11.11 6.07
CA THR A 25 -4.75 10.27 7.10
C THR A 25 -3.97 8.97 7.28
N CYS A 26 -3.78 8.55 8.53
CA CYS A 26 -3.17 7.28 8.88
C CYS A 26 -4.12 6.10 8.63
N TYR A 27 -3.64 5.09 7.87
CA TYR A 27 -4.40 3.87 7.55
C TYR A 27 -3.97 2.64 8.35
N MET A 28 -3.19 2.80 9.42
CA MET A 28 -2.65 1.68 10.21
C MET A 28 -3.68 1.04 11.16
N CYS A 29 -4.79 1.73 11.45
CA CYS A 29 -5.91 1.21 12.23
C CYS A 29 -7.23 1.91 11.86
N ALA A 30 -8.29 1.62 12.62
CA ALA A 30 -9.62 2.20 12.42
C ALA A 30 -9.72 3.69 12.74
N CYS A 31 -8.81 4.21 13.59
CA CYS A 31 -8.95 5.55 14.15
C CYS A 31 -8.79 6.68 13.14
N ARG A 32 -8.08 6.44 12.02
CA ARG A 32 -7.87 7.45 10.97
C ARG A 32 -7.30 8.78 11.49
N CYS A 33 -6.27 8.70 12.33
CA CYS A 33 -5.54 9.88 12.83
C CYS A 33 -5.01 10.73 11.66
N GLY A 34 -5.03 12.05 11.80
CA GLY A 34 -4.35 12.94 10.87
C GLY A 34 -2.85 12.91 11.09
N ILE A 35 -2.10 12.86 9.99
CA ILE A 35 -0.64 12.79 9.99
C ILE A 35 -0.05 13.84 9.06
N ARG A 36 1.16 14.27 9.40
CA ARG A 36 2.04 15.02 8.51
C ARG A 36 3.13 14.10 8.04
N VAL A 37 3.28 14.01 6.72
CA VAL A 37 4.28 13.19 6.06
C VAL A 37 5.36 14.12 5.54
N HIS A 38 6.56 13.95 6.07
CA HIS A 38 7.73 14.72 5.67
C HIS A 38 8.40 14.01 4.51
N LEU A 39 8.49 14.68 3.38
CA LEU A 39 9.05 14.18 2.14
C LEU A 39 10.39 14.86 1.87
N ARG A 40 11.31 14.13 1.26
CA ARG A 40 12.52 14.66 0.67
C ARG A 40 12.74 14.05 -0.70
N ASP A 41 12.83 14.89 -1.72
CA ASP A 41 12.92 14.45 -3.12
C ASP A 41 11.80 13.46 -3.50
N GLY A 42 10.59 13.68 -2.95
CA GLY A 42 9.43 12.80 -3.15
C GLY A 42 9.42 11.52 -2.31
N GLU A 43 10.47 11.21 -1.54
CA GLU A 43 10.53 10.05 -0.66
C GLU A 43 10.15 10.37 0.79
N VAL A 44 9.47 9.45 1.47
CA VAL A 44 9.02 9.66 2.86
C VAL A 44 10.19 9.55 3.82
N ARG A 45 10.47 10.62 4.58
CA ARG A 45 11.53 10.67 5.59
C ARG A 45 11.02 10.28 6.98
N TYR A 46 9.96 10.92 7.45
CA TYR A 46 9.35 10.61 8.74
C TYR A 46 7.86 10.99 8.75
N ILE A 47 7.13 10.41 9.70
CA ILE A 47 5.69 10.64 9.89
C ILE A 47 5.46 11.09 11.34
N GLU A 48 4.68 12.14 11.50
CA GLU A 48 4.23 12.63 12.80
C GLU A 48 2.73 12.93 12.80
N GLY A 49 2.14 13.11 13.98
CA GLY A 49 0.73 13.47 14.09
C GLY A 49 0.52 14.91 13.63
N ASN A 50 -0.63 15.16 13.00
CA ASN A 50 -1.06 16.51 12.64
C ASN A 50 -1.71 17.22 13.86
N PRO A 51 -1.11 18.30 14.41
CA PRO A 51 -1.69 19.07 15.51
C PRO A 51 -3.08 19.64 15.19
N ASP A 52 -3.31 19.97 13.92
CA ASP A 52 -4.56 20.60 13.46
C ASP A 52 -5.69 19.59 13.21
N HIS A 53 -5.41 18.29 13.33
CA HIS A 53 -6.41 17.27 13.08
C HIS A 53 -7.25 16.99 14.33
N PRO A 54 -8.60 17.07 14.24
CA PRO A 54 -9.48 17.08 15.41
C PRO A 54 -9.43 15.78 16.21
N LEU A 55 -9.11 14.65 15.55
CA LEU A 55 -9.16 13.33 16.18
C LEU A 55 -7.96 13.04 17.10
N ASN A 56 -6.76 13.50 16.74
CA ASN A 56 -5.54 13.11 17.43
C ASN A 56 -4.70 14.29 17.91
N GLN A 57 -4.98 15.52 17.47
CA GLN A 57 -4.36 16.74 17.99
C GLN A 57 -2.82 16.65 18.10
N GLY A 58 -2.18 16.06 17.08
CA GLY A 58 -0.73 15.89 17.03
C GLY A 58 -0.19 14.59 17.65
N VAL A 59 -0.98 13.86 18.42
CA VAL A 59 -0.56 12.56 18.99
C VAL A 59 -0.57 11.48 17.90
N LEU A 60 0.49 10.67 17.85
CA LEU A 60 0.59 9.55 16.93
C LEU A 60 1.16 8.32 17.65
N CYS A 61 0.51 7.16 17.47
CA CYS A 61 0.98 5.91 18.05
C CYS A 61 2.15 5.32 17.25
N ALA A 62 2.90 4.39 17.85
CA ALA A 62 4.06 3.75 17.22
C ALA A 62 3.74 3.10 15.85
N LYS A 63 2.53 2.54 15.68
CA LYS A 63 2.09 1.99 14.39
C LYS A 63 1.96 3.06 13.32
N GLY A 64 1.44 4.24 13.68
CA GLY A 64 1.31 5.36 12.76
C GLY A 64 2.68 5.88 12.33
N SER A 65 3.58 6.08 13.29
CA SER A 65 4.94 6.56 13.03
C SER A 65 5.75 5.58 12.16
N SER A 66 5.50 4.27 12.29
CA SER A 66 6.16 3.23 11.48
C SER A 66 5.51 2.98 10.11
N GLY A 67 4.54 3.78 9.68
CA GLY A 67 3.83 3.61 8.41
C GLY A 67 4.72 3.55 7.17
N ILE A 68 5.92 4.14 7.24
CA ILE A 68 6.98 4.10 6.21
C ILE A 68 7.33 2.65 5.83
N MET A 69 7.38 1.75 6.81
CA MET A 69 7.78 0.35 6.60
C MET A 69 6.80 -0.40 5.71
N LYS A 70 5.53 0.01 5.66
CA LYS A 70 4.54 -0.57 4.73
C LYS A 70 4.80 -0.14 3.29
N GLN A 71 5.20 1.12 3.08
CA GLN A 71 5.42 1.70 1.76
C GLN A 71 6.67 1.14 1.08
N TYR A 72 7.73 0.89 1.85
CA TYR A 72 9.02 0.41 1.35
C TYR A 72 9.33 -1.04 1.73
N SER A 73 8.30 -1.81 2.10
CA SER A 73 8.46 -3.24 2.41
C SER A 73 8.99 -4.00 1.19
N PRO A 74 10.00 -4.89 1.34
CA PRO A 74 10.43 -5.79 0.26
C PRO A 74 9.32 -6.73 -0.20
N ALA A 75 8.31 -6.99 0.65
CA ALA A 75 7.17 -7.83 0.33
C ALA A 75 6.00 -7.05 -0.29
N ARG A 76 6.16 -5.75 -0.57
CA ARG A 76 5.11 -4.95 -1.18
C ARG A 76 4.83 -5.44 -2.60
N LEU A 77 3.55 -5.72 -2.89
CA LEU A 77 3.11 -6.06 -4.23
C LEU A 77 3.18 -4.83 -5.15
N THR A 78 3.90 -4.96 -6.26
CA THR A 78 4.09 -3.90 -7.26
C THR A 78 3.42 -4.23 -8.60
N LYS A 79 3.09 -5.49 -8.84
CA LYS A 79 2.37 -5.97 -10.03
C LYS A 79 1.25 -6.94 -9.66
N PRO A 80 0.21 -7.06 -10.50
CA PRO A 80 -0.77 -8.14 -10.38
C PRO A 80 -0.11 -9.52 -10.46
N LEU A 81 -0.64 -10.48 -9.70
CA LEU A 81 -0.14 -11.85 -9.63
C LEU A 81 -1.23 -12.84 -10.05
N ARG A 82 -0.91 -13.72 -11.00
CA ARG A 82 -1.77 -14.83 -11.41
C ARG A 82 -1.24 -16.12 -10.81
N ARG A 83 -2.13 -16.95 -10.27
CA ARG A 83 -1.77 -18.30 -9.84
C ARG A 83 -1.38 -19.14 -11.06
N LYS A 84 -0.25 -19.85 -10.98
CA LYS A 84 0.23 -20.67 -12.10
C LYS A 84 -0.78 -21.77 -12.47
N PRO A 85 -0.97 -22.06 -13.77
CA PRO A 85 -1.76 -23.22 -14.20
C PRO A 85 -1.25 -24.52 -13.58
N GLY A 86 -2.15 -25.39 -13.14
CA GLY A 86 -1.80 -26.64 -12.46
C GLY A 86 -1.45 -26.48 -10.97
N SER A 87 -1.42 -25.26 -10.43
CA SER A 87 -1.14 -25.01 -9.02
C SER A 87 -2.41 -24.96 -8.16
N GLU A 88 -2.35 -25.60 -6.99
CA GLU A 88 -3.44 -25.64 -6.01
C GLU A 88 -3.60 -24.35 -5.21
N ARG A 89 -4.80 -24.11 -4.65
CA ARG A 89 -4.98 -22.96 -3.75
C ARG A 89 -4.17 -23.19 -2.47
N GLY A 90 -3.32 -22.23 -2.12
CA GLY A 90 -2.44 -22.32 -0.95
C GLY A 90 -0.99 -22.72 -1.26
N ALA A 91 -0.68 -23.17 -2.48
CA ALA A 91 0.68 -23.56 -2.87
C ALA A 91 1.67 -22.37 -2.98
N GLY A 92 1.16 -21.14 -3.08
CA GLY A 92 2.00 -19.94 -3.14
C GLY A 92 2.67 -19.70 -4.50
N GLU A 93 2.30 -20.45 -5.54
CA GLU A 93 2.94 -20.36 -6.86
C GLU A 93 2.20 -19.36 -7.76
N PHE A 94 2.85 -18.21 -7.96
CA PHE A 94 2.33 -17.12 -8.77
C PHE A 94 3.31 -16.72 -9.88
N GLU A 95 2.76 -16.14 -10.94
CA GLU A 95 3.48 -15.43 -11.98
C GLU A 95 2.98 -13.99 -12.05
N ALA A 96 3.88 -13.05 -12.31
CA ALA A 96 3.51 -11.66 -12.50
C ALA A 96 2.87 -11.47 -13.88
N ILE A 97 1.76 -10.75 -13.91
CA ILE A 97 1.05 -10.37 -15.15
C ILE A 97 0.87 -8.85 -15.19
N GLU A 98 0.52 -8.33 -16.37
CA GLU A 98 0.21 -6.91 -16.53
C GLU A 98 -1.26 -6.60 -16.21
N TRP A 99 -1.55 -5.32 -15.96
CA TRP A 99 -2.88 -4.87 -15.54
C TRP A 99 -3.97 -5.18 -16.56
N ASP A 100 -3.71 -5.02 -17.85
CA ASP A 100 -4.68 -5.29 -18.92
C ASP A 100 -5.10 -6.76 -18.95
N GLU A 101 -4.14 -7.67 -18.74
CA GLU A 101 -4.41 -9.11 -18.64
C GLU A 101 -5.22 -9.43 -17.38
N ALA A 102 -4.87 -8.81 -16.24
CA ALA A 102 -5.60 -9.00 -14.98
C ALA A 102 -7.06 -8.56 -15.10
N PHE A 103 -7.32 -7.39 -15.70
CA PHE A 103 -8.67 -6.90 -15.93
C PHE A 103 -9.45 -7.76 -16.92
N SER A 104 -8.81 -8.19 -18.02
CA SER A 104 -9.43 -9.09 -19.01
C SER A 104 -9.89 -10.42 -18.38
N ILE A 105 -9.11 -10.97 -17.44
CA ILE A 105 -9.49 -12.20 -16.71
C ILE A 105 -10.68 -11.95 -15.78
N LEU A 106 -10.68 -10.83 -15.04
CA LEU A 106 -11.76 -10.46 -14.13
C LEU A 106 -13.05 -10.21 -14.89
N GLU A 107 -13.01 -9.43 -15.97
CA GLU A 107 -14.16 -9.13 -16.82
C GLU A 107 -14.84 -10.40 -17.32
N LYS A 108 -14.10 -11.32 -17.96
CA LYS A 108 -14.64 -12.59 -18.45
C LYS A 108 -15.33 -13.40 -17.36
N ARG A 109 -14.76 -13.44 -16.17
CA ARG A 109 -15.33 -14.19 -15.03
C ARG A 109 -16.58 -13.51 -14.47
N LEU A 110 -16.54 -12.20 -14.29
CA LEU A 110 -17.65 -11.42 -13.74
C LEU A 110 -18.82 -11.36 -14.72
N GLN A 111 -18.55 -11.22 -16.02
CA GLN A 111 -19.56 -11.28 -17.08
C GLN A 111 -20.32 -12.62 -17.03
N LYS A 112 -19.61 -13.74 -16.95
CA LYS A 112 -20.24 -15.07 -16.83
C LYS A 112 -21.13 -15.19 -15.60
N ILE A 113 -20.69 -14.66 -14.44
CA ILE A 113 -21.51 -14.67 -13.22
C ILE A 113 -22.76 -13.81 -13.40
N ARG A 114 -22.61 -12.63 -14.00
CA ARG A 114 -23.71 -11.70 -14.27
C ARG A 114 -24.76 -12.30 -15.22
N GLU A 115 -24.32 -13.00 -16.26
CA GLU A 115 -25.21 -13.66 -17.23
C GLU A 115 -25.94 -14.87 -16.65
N THR A 116 -25.40 -15.52 -15.61
CA THR A 116 -25.94 -16.75 -15.05
C THR A 116 -26.77 -16.53 -13.78
N ASP A 117 -26.14 -16.03 -12.72
CA ASP A 117 -26.82 -15.68 -11.47
C ASP A 117 -25.99 -14.65 -10.70
N PRO A 118 -26.35 -13.35 -10.81
CA PRO A 118 -25.65 -12.27 -10.12
C PRO A 118 -25.54 -12.43 -8.60
N LYS A 119 -26.46 -13.19 -7.96
CA LYS A 119 -26.46 -13.38 -6.49
C LYS A 119 -25.29 -14.25 -6.02
N LYS A 120 -24.60 -14.95 -6.93
CA LYS A 120 -23.39 -15.74 -6.64
C LYS A 120 -22.15 -14.86 -6.45
N PHE A 121 -22.23 -13.57 -6.76
CA PHE A 121 -21.14 -12.63 -6.51
C PHE A 121 -21.21 -12.07 -5.09
N ALA A 122 -20.10 -12.15 -4.37
CA ALA A 122 -19.92 -11.50 -3.08
C ALA A 122 -18.64 -10.64 -3.14
N LEU A 123 -18.75 -9.40 -2.66
CA LEU A 123 -17.62 -8.49 -2.54
C LEU A 123 -17.28 -8.30 -1.06
N PHE A 124 -16.16 -8.87 -0.64
CA PHE A 124 -15.61 -8.64 0.69
C PHE A 124 -14.61 -7.50 0.63
N THR A 125 -14.99 -6.34 1.15
CA THR A 125 -14.08 -5.21 1.31
C THR A 125 -13.64 -5.15 2.77
N GLY A 126 -12.36 -5.39 3.03
CA GLY A 126 -11.72 -5.12 4.31
C GLY A 126 -11.05 -3.75 4.32
N ARG A 127 -10.54 -3.38 5.50
CA ARG A 127 -9.49 -2.35 5.63
C ARG A 127 -8.14 -3.00 5.63
#